data_AF-A0A6L3F9D8-F1
#
_entry.id   AF-A0A6L3F9D8-F1
#
_cell.length_a   1.000
_cell.length_b   1.000
_cell.length_c   1.000
_cell.angle_alpha   90.00
_cell.angle_beta   90.00
_cell.angle_gamma   90.00
#
_symmetry.space_group_name_H-M   'P 1'
#
loop_
_entity.id
_entity.type
_entity.pdbx_description
1 polymer ?
#
loop_
_entity_poly.entity_id
_entity_poly.type
_entity_poly.pdbx_seq_one_letter_code
_entity_poly.pdbx_strand_id
1 'polypeptide(L)'
;MPLDTIASHNPGLNLDYYRFMSDTYRAYQKAQIDIVRRTAPDHFITHNLMGFNYPQLNYYDMTEDLDFVSWDNYRRTQWGMETAVNPSSAALNHDTMRGLKKKNFWVIEQQTGSGGWEIVSVPPKPGELRLWTYQSIAHGADAIVFFRWRTARHGTEQYWHGILDHHGIPGRRYAEIAQIGKELQTISDLVVSSQIKTQVAILQSYDSRFAFQVQPNNPRFQYEKHIQDIYQGFFDFNIPIDIISEKDALQNYQVVLVPALYILSQETATNLENFARDGGIVVFTPRTGVKDEDNAVVNMKLPGLVAKMSGVEVEEYVSMPIDNDNHVQFGLPDFEEKVTASVWADVLHPKTAHVMGWYTDDYYADKAAVTINAYGDGQVIYLGTMGEPVLYHTLARWTAGLADISPLLKTGQDVEVTERISGNNRLLFVLNHTESEQSVDVHGRFSDLLNGETAVSAKITLPARGVCILSELSQDQKRI
;
A
#
# COMPACT_ATOMS: atom_id res chain seq x y z
N MET A 1 -8.10 30.96 5.98
CA MET A 1 -6.89 30.62 5.19
C MET A 1 -5.69 31.09 5.97
N PRO A 2 -4.72 30.21 6.30
CA PRO A 2 -3.41 30.62 6.76
C PRO A 2 -2.78 31.57 5.72
N LEU A 3 -2.18 32.66 6.18
CA LEU A 3 -1.44 33.63 5.36
C LEU A 3 0.02 33.61 5.79
N ASP A 4 0.93 34.01 4.89
CA ASP A 4 2.35 34.10 5.19
C ASP A 4 2.61 34.81 6.54
N THR A 5 3.44 34.16 7.36
CA THR A 5 3.80 34.59 8.72
C THR A 5 5.30 34.54 8.88
N ILE A 6 5.85 35.40 9.74
CA ILE A 6 7.29 35.48 10.02
C ILE A 6 7.76 34.26 10.84
N ALA A 7 6.85 33.61 11.56
CA ALA A 7 7.11 32.42 12.39
C ALA A 7 6.19 31.25 12.01
N SER A 8 6.40 30.06 12.57
CA SER A 8 5.55 28.89 12.31
C SER A 8 4.07 29.14 12.67
N HIS A 9 3.17 28.59 11.86
CA HIS A 9 1.71 28.64 12.09
C HIS A 9 1.26 27.78 13.28
N ASN A 10 0.06 28.07 13.79
CA ASN A 10 -0.64 27.18 14.71
C ASN A 10 -0.96 25.85 14.00
N PRO A 11 -0.56 24.69 14.57
CA PRO A 11 -0.71 23.40 13.90
C PRO A 11 -2.17 22.96 13.73
N GLY A 12 -3.06 23.28 14.68
CA GLY A 12 -4.51 23.01 14.55
C GLY A 12 -5.13 23.78 13.39
N LEU A 13 -4.84 25.09 13.30
CA LEU A 13 -5.29 25.91 12.16
C LEU A 13 -4.82 25.35 10.81
N ASN A 14 -3.58 24.86 10.73
CA ASN A 14 -3.07 24.28 9.49
C ASN A 14 -3.77 22.96 9.16
N LEU A 15 -3.99 22.08 10.13
CA LEU A 15 -4.74 20.83 9.90
C LEU A 15 -6.16 21.13 9.40
N ASP A 16 -6.88 22.04 10.06
CA ASP A 16 -8.20 22.47 9.63
C ASP A 16 -8.19 23.10 8.24
N TYR A 17 -7.08 23.75 7.86
CA TYR A 17 -6.95 24.27 6.51
C TYR A 17 -6.80 23.17 5.46
N TYR A 18 -6.04 22.11 5.73
CA TYR A 18 -6.00 20.93 4.84
C TYR A 18 -7.37 20.25 4.72
N ARG A 19 -8.08 20.08 5.84
CA ARG A 19 -9.46 19.55 5.86
C ARG A 19 -10.40 20.43 5.02
N PHE A 20 -10.42 21.74 5.28
CA PHE A 20 -11.23 22.71 4.52
C PHE A 20 -10.94 22.67 3.02
N MET A 21 -9.66 22.59 2.63
CA MET A 21 -9.28 22.46 1.22
C MET A 21 -9.84 21.18 0.62
N SER A 22 -9.66 20.04 1.28
CA SER A 22 -10.21 18.75 0.85
C SER A 22 -11.73 18.80 0.71
N ASP A 23 -12.44 19.32 1.71
CA ASP A 23 -13.90 19.45 1.71
C ASP A 23 -14.40 20.37 0.58
N THR A 24 -13.66 21.43 0.27
CA THR A 24 -14.02 22.35 -0.82
C THR A 24 -13.93 21.65 -2.19
N TYR A 25 -12.88 20.87 -2.43
CA TYR A 25 -12.76 20.07 -3.64
C TYR A 25 -13.87 19.02 -3.75
N ARG A 26 -14.17 18.33 -2.64
CA ARG A 26 -15.27 17.36 -2.58
C ARG A 26 -16.62 18.03 -2.88
N ALA A 27 -16.91 19.17 -2.25
CA ALA A 27 -18.17 19.89 -2.46
C ALA A 27 -18.35 20.31 -3.93
N TYR A 28 -17.27 20.75 -4.58
CA TYR A 28 -17.28 21.10 -6.00
C TYR A 28 -17.48 19.87 -6.90
N GLN A 29 -16.84 18.74 -6.58
CA GLN A 29 -17.08 17.46 -7.28
C GLN A 29 -18.54 17.02 -7.10
N LYS A 30 -19.05 17.05 -5.87
CA LYS A 30 -20.42 16.62 -5.55
C LYS A 30 -21.46 17.45 -6.30
N ALA A 31 -21.28 18.76 -6.41
CA ALA A 31 -22.18 19.62 -7.19
C ALA A 31 -22.30 19.16 -8.66
N GLN A 32 -21.20 18.70 -9.27
CA GLN A 32 -21.22 18.15 -10.63
C GLN A 32 -21.87 16.76 -10.68
N ILE A 33 -21.55 15.89 -9.73
CA ILE A 33 -22.16 14.56 -9.59
C ILE A 33 -23.68 14.68 -9.49
N ASP A 34 -24.19 15.55 -8.62
CA ASP A 34 -25.62 15.74 -8.40
C ASP A 34 -26.35 16.22 -9.69
N ILE A 35 -25.68 17.04 -10.51
CA ILE A 35 -26.20 17.43 -11.83
C ILE A 35 -26.29 16.21 -12.75
N VAL A 36 -25.20 15.44 -12.88
CA VAL A 36 -25.15 14.26 -13.76
C VAL A 36 -26.16 13.21 -13.33
N ARG A 37 -26.30 12.92 -12.03
CA ARG A 37 -27.30 11.98 -11.50
C ARG A 37 -28.73 12.38 -11.83
N ARG A 38 -29.03 13.67 -11.86
CA ARG A 38 -30.36 14.16 -12.24
C ARG A 38 -30.62 14.05 -13.74
N THR A 39 -29.60 14.24 -14.58
CA THR A 39 -29.76 14.32 -16.05
C THR A 39 -29.47 13.00 -16.78
N ALA A 40 -28.68 12.13 -16.18
CA ALA A 40 -28.14 10.91 -16.77
C ALA A 40 -28.02 9.80 -15.70
N PRO A 41 -29.14 9.39 -15.05
CA PRO A 41 -29.12 8.52 -13.87
C PRO A 41 -28.55 7.12 -14.11
N ASP A 42 -28.61 6.61 -15.35
CA ASP A 42 -28.18 5.24 -15.70
C ASP A 42 -26.67 5.13 -16.02
N HIS A 43 -25.93 6.24 -16.00
CA HIS A 43 -24.49 6.25 -16.25
C HIS A 43 -23.70 6.21 -14.94
N PHE A 44 -22.61 5.45 -14.96
CA PHE A 44 -21.65 5.48 -13.86
C PHE A 44 -20.85 6.78 -13.85
N ILE A 45 -20.38 7.17 -12.67
CA ILE A 45 -19.57 8.37 -12.43
C ILE A 45 -18.34 7.96 -11.61
N THR A 46 -17.17 8.32 -12.12
CA THR A 46 -15.87 8.17 -11.45
C THR A 46 -15.04 9.45 -11.66
N HIS A 47 -13.94 9.57 -10.96
CA HIS A 47 -12.92 10.61 -11.16
C HIS A 47 -11.53 9.97 -11.06
N ASN A 48 -10.57 10.45 -11.85
CA ASN A 48 -9.20 9.95 -11.82
C ASN A 48 -8.43 10.50 -10.62
N LEU A 49 -8.00 9.60 -9.75
CA LEU A 49 -7.12 9.91 -8.61
C LEU A 49 -5.64 9.70 -8.98
N MET A 50 -4.76 10.15 -8.10
CA MET A 50 -3.31 10.16 -8.34
C MET A 50 -2.51 9.22 -7.42
N GLY A 51 -3.15 8.18 -6.90
CA GLY A 51 -2.50 7.14 -6.10
C GLY A 51 -2.21 7.52 -4.64
N PHE A 52 -1.51 6.65 -3.93
CA PHE A 52 -1.24 6.71 -2.49
C PHE A 52 -0.48 7.97 -2.07
N ASN A 53 0.52 8.38 -2.87
CA ASN A 53 1.42 9.49 -2.55
C ASN A 53 0.82 10.87 -2.83
N TYR A 54 -0.39 10.96 -3.41
CA TYR A 54 -1.03 12.26 -3.60
C TYR A 54 -1.50 12.81 -2.25
N PRO A 55 -0.93 13.93 -1.76
CA PRO A 55 -0.97 14.17 -0.34
C PRO A 55 -1.86 15.35 0.05
N GLN A 56 -2.70 15.84 -0.87
CA GLN A 56 -3.43 17.11 -0.71
C GLN A 56 -4.92 16.93 -0.38
N LEU A 57 -5.51 15.79 -0.71
CA LEU A 57 -6.95 15.54 -0.60
C LEU A 57 -7.20 14.24 0.13
N ASN A 58 -8.18 14.21 1.03
CA ASN A 58 -8.65 12.98 1.66
C ASN A 58 -9.43 12.14 0.65
N TYR A 59 -8.78 11.12 0.11
CA TYR A 59 -9.41 10.27 -0.90
C TYR A 59 -10.52 9.36 -0.38
N TYR A 60 -10.59 9.08 0.93
CA TYR A 60 -11.74 8.36 1.48
C TYR A 60 -13.00 9.22 1.30
N ASP A 61 -12.95 10.50 1.69
CA ASP A 61 -14.08 11.43 1.56
C ASP A 61 -14.39 11.74 0.08
N MET A 62 -13.36 11.95 -0.75
CA MET A 62 -13.53 12.27 -2.19
C MET A 62 -14.23 11.17 -2.97
N THR A 63 -14.13 9.91 -2.53
CA THR A 63 -14.69 8.76 -3.26
C THR A 63 -16.08 8.34 -2.79
N GLU A 64 -16.62 8.89 -1.69
CA GLU A 64 -17.93 8.53 -1.14
C GLU A 64 -19.05 8.58 -2.20
N ASP A 65 -19.13 9.69 -2.93
CA ASP A 65 -20.18 9.98 -3.92
C ASP A 65 -19.92 9.35 -5.33
N LEU A 66 -18.78 8.70 -5.55
CA LEU A 66 -18.43 8.02 -6.81
C LEU A 66 -18.96 6.58 -6.83
N ASP A 67 -19.28 6.04 -8.01
CA ASP A 67 -19.74 4.64 -8.14
C ASP A 67 -18.63 3.63 -7.88
N PHE A 68 -17.43 3.93 -8.39
CA PHE A 68 -16.20 3.17 -8.21
C PHE A 68 -15.00 4.11 -8.26
N VAL A 69 -13.83 3.59 -7.90
CA VAL A 69 -12.57 4.35 -7.90
C VAL A 69 -11.90 4.21 -9.25
N SER A 70 -11.31 5.29 -9.76
CA SER A 70 -10.35 5.22 -10.85
C SER A 70 -9.10 6.04 -10.57
N TRP A 71 -7.97 5.69 -11.18
CA TRP A 71 -6.73 6.43 -10.96
C TRP A 71 -5.73 6.32 -12.12
N ASP A 72 -4.67 7.12 -12.00
CA ASP A 72 -3.65 7.31 -13.02
C ASP A 72 -2.32 6.68 -12.59
N ASN A 73 -1.89 5.63 -13.29
CA ASN A 73 -0.71 4.82 -12.99
C ASN A 73 0.50 5.22 -13.86
N TYR A 74 1.38 6.03 -13.29
CA TYR A 74 2.64 6.45 -13.90
C TYR A 74 3.85 6.02 -13.06
N ARG A 75 4.71 5.18 -13.64
CA ARG A 75 5.82 4.52 -12.94
C ARG A 75 7.15 5.25 -13.13
N ARG A 76 7.40 5.78 -14.33
CA ARG A 76 8.62 6.53 -14.66
C ARG A 76 8.27 7.94 -15.11
N THR A 77 8.51 8.89 -14.22
CA THR A 77 8.23 10.31 -14.46
C THR A 77 9.51 11.11 -14.65
N GLN A 78 9.36 12.30 -15.20
CA GLN A 78 10.45 13.25 -15.46
C GLN A 78 11.09 13.80 -14.18
N TRP A 79 10.45 13.62 -13.01
CA TRP A 79 10.96 14.14 -11.73
C TRP A 79 11.99 13.21 -11.08
N GLY A 80 11.91 11.90 -11.33
CA GLY A 80 12.87 10.92 -10.80
C GLY A 80 14.02 10.61 -11.75
N MET A 81 13.76 10.50 -13.06
CA MET A 81 14.75 10.07 -14.06
C MET A 81 15.47 8.75 -13.73
N GLU A 82 14.81 7.86 -12.99
CA GLU A 82 15.34 6.56 -12.58
C GLU A 82 14.89 5.43 -13.52
N THR A 83 15.76 4.44 -13.73
CA THR A 83 15.45 3.23 -14.50
C THR A 83 14.79 2.16 -13.63
N ALA A 84 15.18 2.06 -12.36
CA ALA A 84 14.58 1.14 -11.42
C ALA A 84 13.13 1.53 -11.14
N VAL A 85 12.26 0.53 -10.98
CA VAL A 85 10.87 0.72 -10.59
C VAL A 85 10.64 -0.21 -9.42
N ASN A 86 10.27 0.34 -8.26
CA ASN A 86 9.90 -0.50 -7.12
C ASN A 86 8.53 -1.16 -7.42
N PRO A 87 8.45 -2.51 -7.47
CA PRO A 87 7.18 -3.21 -7.73
C PRO A 87 6.18 -3.01 -6.59
N SER A 88 6.61 -3.01 -5.33
CA SER A 88 5.73 -2.85 -4.18
C SER A 88 5.09 -1.46 -4.14
N SER A 89 5.74 -0.45 -4.72
CA SER A 89 5.20 0.91 -4.71
C SER A 89 3.93 1.02 -5.55
N ALA A 90 3.87 0.39 -6.73
CA ALA A 90 2.60 0.36 -7.46
C ALA A 90 1.58 -0.57 -6.83
N ALA A 91 2.02 -1.70 -6.28
CA ALA A 91 1.15 -2.59 -5.54
C ALA A 91 0.44 -1.82 -4.40
N LEU A 92 1.18 -1.02 -3.62
CA LEU A 92 0.63 -0.12 -2.60
C LEU A 92 -0.36 0.89 -3.19
N ASN A 93 -0.04 1.52 -4.33
CA ASN A 93 -0.97 2.44 -4.99
C ASN A 93 -2.28 1.72 -5.38
N HIS A 94 -2.19 0.55 -6.02
CA HIS A 94 -3.36 -0.24 -6.41
C HIS A 94 -4.19 -0.67 -5.20
N ASP A 95 -3.54 -1.17 -4.15
CA ASP A 95 -4.20 -1.59 -2.91
C ASP A 95 -4.86 -0.41 -2.18
N THR A 96 -4.25 0.77 -2.23
CA THR A 96 -4.86 2.01 -1.75
C THR A 96 -6.14 2.31 -2.53
N MET A 97 -6.09 2.29 -3.86
CA MET A 97 -7.26 2.61 -4.69
C MET A 97 -8.40 1.59 -4.52
N ARG A 98 -8.07 0.30 -4.37
CA ARG A 98 -9.04 -0.75 -4.00
C ARG A 98 -9.66 -0.47 -2.63
N GLY A 99 -8.83 -0.10 -1.66
CA GLY A 99 -9.19 0.15 -0.27
C GLY A 99 -10.21 1.27 -0.08
N LEU A 100 -10.10 2.35 -0.84
CA LEU A 100 -10.96 3.54 -0.72
C LEU A 100 -12.47 3.24 -0.76
N LYS A 101 -12.89 2.24 -1.54
CA LYS A 101 -14.30 1.77 -1.58
C LYS A 101 -14.46 0.27 -1.31
N LYS A 102 -13.36 -0.44 -0.97
CA LYS A 102 -13.30 -1.90 -0.82
C LYS A 102 -13.90 -2.65 -2.01
N LYS A 103 -13.58 -2.18 -3.22
CA LYS A 103 -14.09 -2.69 -4.50
C LYS A 103 -12.98 -2.64 -5.55
N ASN A 104 -13.15 -3.41 -6.62
CA ASN A 104 -12.33 -3.28 -7.80
C ASN A 104 -12.41 -1.84 -8.35
N PHE A 105 -11.33 -1.42 -9.01
CA PHE A 105 -11.13 -0.06 -9.49
C PHE A 105 -10.74 -0.06 -10.97
N TRP A 106 -10.65 1.12 -11.58
CA TRP A 106 -10.17 1.27 -12.95
C TRP A 106 -8.83 2.02 -12.97
N VAL A 107 -7.89 1.60 -13.82
CA VAL A 107 -6.77 2.44 -14.21
C VAL A 107 -7.22 3.21 -15.45
N ILE A 108 -7.46 4.52 -15.31
CA ILE A 108 -8.02 5.33 -16.40
C ILE A 108 -6.95 6.13 -17.16
N GLU A 109 -5.75 6.23 -16.58
CA GLU A 109 -4.54 6.56 -17.30
C GLU A 109 -3.43 5.58 -16.93
N GLN A 110 -2.91 4.83 -17.89
CA GLN A 110 -1.70 4.05 -17.73
C GLN A 110 -0.59 4.57 -18.64
N GLN A 111 0.61 4.69 -18.09
CA GLN A 111 1.81 5.03 -18.84
C GLN A 111 2.02 4.08 -20.03
N THR A 112 2.22 4.64 -21.21
CA THR A 112 2.56 3.89 -22.43
C THR A 112 4.00 4.08 -22.88
N GLY A 113 4.56 5.27 -22.69
CA GLY A 113 5.90 5.64 -23.13
C GLY A 113 6.59 6.55 -22.14
N SER A 114 7.60 7.25 -22.61
CA SER A 114 8.13 8.41 -21.89
C SER A 114 7.00 9.39 -21.60
N GLY A 115 6.92 9.84 -20.36
CA GLY A 115 6.15 11.03 -19.97
C GLY A 115 7.02 12.27 -20.11
N GLY A 116 6.43 13.44 -19.94
CA GLY A 116 7.21 14.66 -19.91
C GLY A 116 6.45 15.92 -20.28
N TRP A 117 6.88 17.02 -19.66
CA TRP A 117 6.49 18.38 -19.99
C TRP A 117 7.67 19.09 -20.63
N GLU A 118 8.59 19.63 -19.83
CA GLU A 118 9.83 20.25 -20.31
C GLU A 118 10.89 19.21 -20.67
N ILE A 119 10.87 18.06 -20.00
CA ILE A 119 11.89 17.00 -20.09
C ILE A 119 11.19 15.67 -20.37
N VAL A 120 11.79 14.85 -21.24
CA VAL A 120 11.33 13.49 -21.59
C VAL A 120 11.84 12.49 -20.53
N SER A 121 10.93 11.72 -19.93
CA SER A 121 11.28 10.71 -18.93
C SER A 121 11.84 9.43 -19.55
N VAL A 122 12.44 8.58 -18.71
CA VAL A 122 12.93 7.26 -19.11
C VAL A 122 11.75 6.40 -19.60
N PRO A 123 11.79 5.87 -20.85
CA PRO A 123 10.68 5.09 -21.38
C PRO A 123 10.54 3.72 -20.72
N PRO A 124 9.35 3.11 -20.73
CA PRO A 124 9.16 1.70 -20.42
C PRO A 124 9.98 0.81 -21.38
N LYS A 125 10.69 -0.18 -20.82
CA LYS A 125 11.43 -1.22 -21.53
C LYS A 125 10.46 -2.28 -22.10
N PRO A 126 10.89 -3.10 -23.07
CA PRO A 126 10.06 -4.20 -23.58
C PRO A 126 9.58 -5.14 -22.46
N GLY A 127 8.28 -5.44 -22.45
CA GLY A 127 7.63 -6.31 -21.47
C GLY A 127 7.08 -5.57 -20.24
N GLU A 128 7.55 -4.35 -19.96
CA GLU A 128 7.09 -3.59 -18.78
C GLU A 128 5.64 -3.10 -18.93
N LEU A 129 5.19 -2.75 -20.14
CA LEU A 129 3.78 -2.33 -20.31
C LEU A 129 2.85 -3.50 -20.03
N ARG A 130 3.21 -4.69 -20.50
CA ARG A 130 2.47 -5.92 -20.22
C ARG A 130 2.49 -6.23 -18.72
N LEU A 131 3.68 -6.24 -18.10
CA LEU A 131 3.85 -6.51 -16.67
C LEU A 131 3.04 -5.54 -15.80
N TRP A 132 3.12 -4.23 -16.03
CA TRP A 132 2.41 -3.23 -15.24
C TRP A 132 0.88 -3.27 -15.43
N THR A 133 0.41 -3.64 -16.63
CA THR A 133 -1.02 -3.91 -16.88
C THR A 133 -1.49 -5.07 -16.01
N TYR A 134 -0.76 -6.18 -16.01
CA TYR A 134 -1.14 -7.34 -15.21
C TYR A 134 -0.95 -7.13 -13.72
N GLN A 135 0.02 -6.32 -13.28
CA GLN A 135 0.12 -5.89 -11.88
C GLN A 135 -1.11 -5.08 -11.47
N SER A 136 -1.58 -4.17 -12.32
CA SER A 136 -2.82 -3.43 -12.06
C SER A 136 -4.02 -4.36 -11.90
N ILE A 137 -4.15 -5.35 -12.80
CA ILE A 137 -5.23 -6.33 -12.76
C ILE A 137 -5.11 -7.23 -11.54
N ALA A 138 -3.92 -7.74 -11.23
CA ALA A 138 -3.60 -8.56 -10.06
C ALA A 138 -4.11 -7.93 -8.76
N HIS A 139 -3.98 -6.61 -8.63
CA HIS A 139 -4.40 -5.86 -7.45
C HIS A 139 -5.84 -5.30 -7.52
N GLY A 140 -6.62 -5.65 -8.54
CA GLY A 140 -8.07 -5.36 -8.58
C GLY A 140 -8.51 -4.36 -9.64
N ALA A 141 -7.68 -4.06 -10.64
CA ALA A 141 -8.13 -3.29 -11.80
C ALA A 141 -9.05 -4.14 -12.68
N ASP A 142 -10.22 -3.59 -13.04
CA ASP A 142 -11.16 -4.20 -14.00
C ASP A 142 -11.16 -3.51 -15.37
N ALA A 143 -10.48 -2.35 -15.48
CA ALA A 143 -10.25 -1.66 -16.74
C ALA A 143 -8.86 -1.00 -16.76
N ILE A 144 -8.24 -1.00 -17.94
CA ILE A 144 -6.97 -0.34 -18.22
C ILE A 144 -7.17 0.58 -19.41
N VAL A 145 -7.06 1.89 -19.19
CA VAL A 145 -7.11 2.91 -20.24
C VAL A 145 -5.74 3.58 -20.30
N PHE A 146 -5.16 3.57 -21.49
CA PHE A 146 -3.84 4.12 -21.71
C PHE A 146 -3.92 5.61 -22.02
N PHE A 147 -3.20 6.41 -21.25
CA PHE A 147 -2.93 7.79 -21.64
C PHE A 147 -1.63 7.81 -22.45
N ARG A 148 -1.68 8.09 -23.75
CA ARG A 148 -2.83 8.44 -24.61
C ARG A 148 -2.80 7.59 -25.86
N TRP A 149 -3.83 7.66 -26.70
CA TRP A 149 -3.82 6.90 -27.96
C TRP A 149 -2.66 7.31 -28.89
N ARG A 150 -2.48 8.61 -29.13
CA ARG A 150 -1.43 9.17 -29.97
C ARG A 150 -0.79 10.37 -29.29
N THR A 151 0.54 10.44 -29.31
CA THR A 151 1.30 11.56 -28.74
C THR A 151 0.86 12.89 -29.33
N ALA A 152 0.66 13.89 -28.47
CA ALA A 152 0.24 15.22 -28.87
C ALA A 152 1.33 15.93 -29.70
N ARG A 153 0.91 16.71 -30.70
CA ARG A 153 1.82 17.53 -31.50
C ARG A 153 1.95 18.97 -31.00
N HIS A 154 1.10 19.39 -30.06
CA HIS A 154 1.01 20.75 -29.56
C HIS A 154 0.67 20.74 -28.06
N GLY A 155 1.03 21.81 -27.34
CA GLY A 155 0.80 21.95 -25.90
C GLY A 155 1.92 21.36 -25.05
N THR A 156 1.79 21.50 -23.73
CA THR A 156 2.81 21.09 -22.74
C THR A 156 3.16 19.61 -22.82
N GLU A 157 2.22 18.75 -23.18
CA GLU A 157 2.38 17.30 -23.21
C GLU A 157 2.88 16.74 -24.55
N GLN A 158 3.61 17.54 -25.34
CA GLN A 158 4.27 17.06 -26.57
C GLN A 158 5.24 15.90 -26.30
N TYR A 159 5.79 15.81 -25.08
CA TYR A 159 6.68 14.75 -24.62
C TYR A 159 5.98 13.68 -23.77
N TRP A 160 4.65 13.75 -23.63
CA TRP A 160 3.87 12.68 -23.03
C TRP A 160 3.44 11.67 -24.10
N HIS A 161 4.26 10.64 -24.29
CA HIS A 161 4.11 9.73 -25.41
C HIS A 161 2.89 8.81 -25.22
N GLY A 162 2.09 8.66 -26.28
CA GLY A 162 0.96 7.73 -26.35
C GLY A 162 1.32 6.39 -27.00
N ILE A 163 0.35 5.48 -27.16
CA ILE A 163 0.52 4.17 -27.83
C ILE A 163 1.20 4.33 -29.19
N LEU A 164 0.76 5.34 -29.95
CA LEU A 164 1.37 5.78 -31.19
C LEU A 164 2.21 7.03 -30.96
N ASP A 165 3.40 7.07 -31.58
CA ASP A 165 4.25 8.26 -31.62
C ASP A 165 3.62 9.41 -32.44
N HIS A 166 4.29 10.57 -32.52
CA HIS A 166 3.77 11.75 -33.22
C HIS A 166 3.38 11.49 -34.68
N HIS A 167 4.10 10.59 -35.37
CA HIS A 167 3.81 10.23 -36.76
C HIS A 167 2.57 9.31 -36.90
N GLY A 168 2.08 8.69 -35.83
CA GLY A 168 0.84 7.91 -35.83
C GLY A 168 0.95 6.53 -36.49
N ILE A 169 2.15 5.99 -36.66
CA ILE A 169 2.36 4.66 -37.27
C ILE A 169 2.56 3.64 -36.13
N PRO A 170 1.89 2.47 -36.14
CA PRO A 170 2.11 1.41 -35.17
C PRO A 170 3.57 0.99 -35.04
N GLY A 171 4.04 0.81 -33.81
CA GLY A 171 5.40 0.38 -33.49
C GLY A 171 5.44 -0.64 -32.34
N ARG A 172 6.60 -0.78 -31.69
CA ARG A 172 6.82 -1.73 -30.59
C ARG A 172 5.75 -1.67 -29.50
N ARG A 173 5.41 -0.45 -29.02
CA ARG A 173 4.43 -0.23 -27.95
C ARG A 173 3.02 -0.64 -28.36
N TYR A 174 2.64 -0.34 -29.60
CA TYR A 174 1.39 -0.82 -30.18
C TYR A 174 1.34 -2.35 -30.23
N ALA A 175 2.41 -3.02 -30.66
CA ALA A 175 2.46 -4.48 -30.73
C ALA A 175 2.33 -5.13 -29.33
N GLU A 176 2.99 -4.57 -28.31
CA GLU A 176 2.89 -5.03 -26.93
C GLU A 176 1.46 -4.85 -26.38
N ILE A 177 0.83 -3.70 -26.61
CA ILE A 177 -0.56 -3.45 -26.18
C ILE A 177 -1.56 -4.29 -26.98
N ALA A 178 -1.31 -4.57 -28.26
CA ALA A 178 -2.12 -5.48 -29.06
C ALA A 178 -2.02 -6.93 -28.55
N GLN A 179 -0.87 -7.35 -28.02
CA GLN A 179 -0.74 -8.64 -27.34
C GLN A 179 -1.59 -8.67 -26.07
N ILE A 180 -1.49 -7.65 -25.21
CA ILE A 180 -2.31 -7.52 -23.99
C ILE A 180 -3.80 -7.62 -24.35
N GLY A 181 -4.25 -6.88 -25.36
CA GLY A 181 -5.65 -6.92 -25.79
C GLY A 181 -6.14 -8.30 -26.24
N LYS A 182 -5.28 -9.12 -26.86
CA LYS A 182 -5.60 -10.52 -27.22
C LYS A 182 -5.67 -11.42 -26.00
N GLU A 183 -4.72 -11.28 -25.08
CA GLU A 183 -4.66 -12.09 -23.86
C GLU A 183 -5.85 -11.79 -22.93
N LEU A 184 -6.25 -10.53 -22.79
CA LEU A 184 -7.39 -10.14 -21.97
C LEU A 184 -8.70 -10.76 -22.45
N GLN A 185 -8.89 -10.98 -23.76
CA GLN A 185 -10.08 -11.67 -24.29
C GLN A 185 -10.26 -13.07 -23.69
N THR A 186 -9.19 -13.72 -23.26
CA THR A 186 -9.23 -15.07 -22.67
C THR A 186 -9.64 -15.05 -21.20
N ILE A 187 -9.31 -13.99 -20.44
CA ILE A 187 -9.44 -13.97 -18.97
C ILE A 187 -10.46 -12.96 -18.44
N SER A 188 -10.98 -12.06 -19.28
CA SER A 188 -11.80 -10.90 -18.85
C SER A 188 -12.96 -11.29 -17.92
N ASP A 189 -13.74 -12.30 -18.30
CA ASP A 189 -14.93 -12.70 -17.54
C ASP A 189 -14.56 -13.18 -16.12
N LEU A 190 -13.47 -13.95 -16.00
CA LEU A 190 -12.97 -14.45 -14.72
C LEU A 190 -12.44 -13.31 -13.84
N VAL A 191 -11.73 -12.36 -14.45
CA VAL A 191 -11.16 -11.19 -13.77
C VAL A 191 -12.28 -10.28 -13.24
N VAL A 192 -13.20 -9.82 -14.09
CA VAL A 192 -14.24 -8.85 -13.71
C VAL A 192 -15.17 -9.39 -12.62
N SER A 193 -15.44 -10.70 -12.60
CA SER A 193 -16.26 -11.31 -11.54
C SER A 193 -15.48 -11.71 -10.29
N SER A 194 -14.18 -11.42 -10.22
CA SER A 194 -13.33 -11.79 -9.10
C SER A 194 -13.13 -10.69 -8.08
N GLN A 195 -12.82 -11.10 -6.85
CA GLN A 195 -12.51 -10.23 -5.72
C GLN A 195 -11.20 -10.63 -5.05
N ILE A 196 -10.56 -9.68 -4.38
CA ILE A 196 -9.39 -9.92 -3.53
C ILE A 196 -9.86 -10.01 -2.09
N LYS A 197 -9.35 -10.99 -1.35
CA LYS A 197 -9.56 -11.13 0.09
C LYS A 197 -8.22 -11.13 0.77
N THR A 198 -8.08 -10.32 1.81
CA THR A 198 -6.84 -10.18 2.57
C THR A 198 -7.14 -10.40 4.06
N GLN A 199 -6.12 -10.80 4.81
CA GLN A 199 -6.20 -11.01 6.26
C GLN A 199 -5.36 -9.98 7.04
N VAL A 200 -4.62 -9.13 6.32
CA VAL A 200 -3.75 -8.09 6.88
C VAL A 200 -4.21 -6.75 6.33
N ALA A 201 -4.27 -5.74 7.19
CA ALA A 201 -4.55 -4.37 6.80
C ALA A 201 -3.50 -3.39 7.32
N ILE A 202 -3.23 -2.32 6.57
CA ILE A 202 -2.52 -1.13 7.04
C ILE A 202 -3.52 0.02 7.11
N LEU A 203 -3.61 0.64 8.28
CA LEU A 203 -4.43 1.83 8.50
C LEU A 203 -3.71 3.08 7.98
N GLN A 204 -4.38 3.83 7.11
CA GLN A 204 -3.93 5.14 6.63
C GLN A 204 -4.86 6.23 7.14
N SER A 205 -4.28 7.21 7.86
CA SER A 205 -5.01 8.38 8.36
C SER A 205 -4.61 9.64 7.57
N TYR A 206 -5.57 10.29 6.93
CA TYR A 206 -5.32 11.58 6.27
C TYR A 206 -5.07 12.71 7.26
N ASP A 207 -5.72 12.69 8.43
CA ASP A 207 -5.44 13.67 9.47
C ASP A 207 -4.00 13.53 10.00
N SER A 208 -3.53 12.29 10.21
CA SER A 208 -2.12 12.06 10.58
C SER A 208 -1.16 12.49 9.46
N ARG A 209 -1.47 12.17 8.19
CA ARG A 209 -0.71 12.64 7.03
C ARG A 209 -0.60 14.17 7.02
N PHE A 210 -1.72 14.87 7.11
CA PHE A 210 -1.76 16.34 7.11
C PHE A 210 -1.02 16.92 8.32
N ALA A 211 -1.20 16.34 9.50
CA ALA A 211 -0.49 16.78 10.70
C ALA A 211 1.04 16.64 10.56
N PHE A 212 1.53 15.57 9.91
CA PHE A 212 2.96 15.39 9.65
C PHE A 212 3.51 16.28 8.52
N GLN A 213 2.69 16.64 7.54
CA GLN A 213 3.09 17.69 6.57
C GLN A 213 3.30 19.04 7.25
N VAL A 214 2.52 19.34 8.28
CA VAL A 214 2.67 20.56 9.08
C VAL A 214 3.85 20.45 10.04
N GLN A 215 4.01 19.31 10.73
CA GLN A 215 5.07 19.06 11.71
C GLN A 215 5.62 17.62 11.58
N PRO A 216 6.66 17.38 10.78
CA PRO A 216 7.18 16.02 10.54
C PRO A 216 7.94 15.41 11.73
N ASN A 217 8.22 16.19 12.78
CA ASN A 217 8.96 15.80 14.01
C ASN A 217 10.46 15.48 13.78
N ASN A 218 10.85 14.92 12.63
CA ASN A 218 12.24 14.70 12.20
C ASN A 218 12.37 14.97 10.69
N PRO A 219 13.45 15.61 10.19
CA PRO A 219 13.63 15.90 8.75
C PRO A 219 13.77 14.64 7.87
N ARG A 220 14.13 13.50 8.44
CA ARG A 220 14.18 12.20 7.75
C ARG A 220 12.82 11.47 7.75
N PHE A 221 11.85 11.92 8.54
CA PHE A 221 10.55 11.25 8.63
C PHE A 221 9.65 11.65 7.46
N GLN A 222 9.09 10.63 6.79
CA GLN A 222 8.07 10.78 5.76
C GLN A 222 6.99 9.72 6.00
N TYR A 223 5.75 10.15 6.23
CA TYR A 223 4.64 9.28 6.60
C TYR A 223 4.36 8.22 5.53
N GLU A 224 4.33 8.64 4.27
CA GLU A 224 4.13 7.78 3.10
C GLU A 224 5.23 6.73 2.99
N LYS A 225 6.48 7.12 3.21
CA LYS A 225 7.62 6.19 3.19
C LYS A 225 7.51 5.16 4.32
N HIS A 226 7.09 5.55 5.51
CA HIS A 226 6.95 4.62 6.61
C HIS A 226 5.89 3.54 6.32
N ILE A 227 4.74 3.93 5.76
CA ILE A 227 3.72 2.99 5.27
C ILE A 227 4.29 2.10 4.15
N GLN A 228 5.01 2.69 3.19
CA GLN A 228 5.62 1.97 2.09
C GLN A 228 6.64 0.91 2.55
N ASP A 229 7.44 1.21 3.56
CA ASP A 229 8.45 0.29 4.09
C ASP A 229 7.79 -0.89 4.83
N ILE A 230 6.73 -0.62 5.60
CA ILE A 230 5.92 -1.69 6.23
C ILE A 230 5.26 -2.54 5.16
N TYR A 231 4.61 -1.92 4.17
CA TYR A 231 3.95 -2.61 3.07
C TYR A 231 4.92 -3.51 2.28
N GLN A 232 6.10 -2.99 1.94
CA GLN A 232 7.17 -3.75 1.28
C GLN A 232 7.53 -5.01 2.09
N GLY A 233 7.59 -4.89 3.42
CA GLY A 233 7.91 -6.00 4.31
C GLY A 233 7.04 -7.24 4.11
N PHE A 234 5.74 -7.05 3.83
CA PHE A 234 4.79 -8.13 3.55
C PHE A 234 4.70 -8.49 2.06
N PHE A 235 4.84 -7.48 1.18
CA PHE A 235 4.90 -7.67 -0.27
C PHE A 235 6.02 -8.65 -0.65
N ASP A 236 7.19 -8.54 -0.02
CA ASP A 236 8.35 -9.42 -0.26
C ASP A 236 8.11 -10.88 0.13
N PHE A 237 7.07 -11.15 0.93
CA PHE A 237 6.63 -12.50 1.31
C PHE A 237 5.33 -12.92 0.61
N ASN A 238 4.87 -12.19 -0.40
CA ASN A 238 3.60 -12.46 -1.10
C ASN A 238 2.40 -12.61 -0.14
N ILE A 239 2.35 -11.75 0.88
CA ILE A 239 1.22 -11.67 1.81
C ILE A 239 0.34 -10.49 1.37
N PRO A 240 -0.89 -10.74 0.89
CA PRO A 240 -1.79 -9.66 0.47
C PRO A 240 -2.19 -8.75 1.63
N ILE A 241 -2.21 -7.44 1.37
CA ILE A 241 -2.60 -6.40 2.34
C ILE A 241 -3.68 -5.51 1.74
N ASP A 242 -4.64 -5.08 2.56
CA ASP A 242 -5.51 -3.94 2.26
C ASP A 242 -5.01 -2.65 2.93
N ILE A 243 -5.15 -1.53 2.23
CA ILE A 243 -5.02 -0.20 2.85
C ILE A 243 -6.41 0.28 3.24
N ILE A 244 -6.60 0.65 4.50
CA ILE A 244 -7.91 0.96 5.07
C ILE A 244 -7.93 2.32 5.77
N SER A 245 -9.12 2.89 5.91
CA SER A 245 -9.37 4.07 6.73
C SER A 245 -9.39 3.71 8.22
N GLU A 246 -9.14 4.69 9.07
CA GLU A 246 -9.32 4.57 10.52
C GLU A 246 -10.77 4.30 10.95
N LYS A 247 -11.74 4.61 10.09
CA LYS A 247 -13.18 4.39 10.30
C LYS A 247 -13.67 3.04 9.79
N ASP A 248 -12.78 2.25 9.18
CA ASP A 248 -13.18 0.98 8.59
C ASP A 248 -13.44 -0.10 9.64
N ALA A 249 -14.42 -0.94 9.33
CA ALA A 249 -14.70 -2.13 10.12
C ALA A 249 -13.57 -3.18 9.96
N LEU A 250 -13.13 -3.77 11.08
CA LEU A 250 -11.90 -4.56 11.16
C LEU A 250 -12.10 -6.09 11.20
N GLN A 251 -13.36 -6.56 11.29
CA GLN A 251 -13.70 -7.97 11.56
C GLN A 251 -13.25 -8.98 10.49
N ASN A 252 -12.85 -8.53 9.30
CA ASN A 252 -12.38 -9.40 8.22
C ASN A 252 -10.86 -9.60 8.24
N TYR A 253 -10.16 -8.89 9.12
CA TYR A 253 -8.71 -8.94 9.25
C TYR A 253 -8.31 -9.76 10.48
N GLN A 254 -7.09 -10.27 10.45
CA GLN A 254 -6.43 -10.90 11.60
C GLN A 254 -5.29 -10.01 12.13
N VAL A 255 -4.67 -9.22 11.25
CA VAL A 255 -3.60 -8.29 11.60
C VAL A 255 -3.94 -6.89 11.10
N VAL A 256 -3.86 -5.88 11.98
CA VAL A 256 -4.01 -4.46 11.64
C VAL A 256 -2.74 -3.72 12.04
N LEU A 257 -2.03 -3.20 11.06
CA LEU A 257 -0.83 -2.39 11.21
C LEU A 257 -1.25 -0.91 11.28
N VAL A 258 -0.77 -0.21 12.31
CA VAL A 258 -1.14 1.17 12.64
C VAL A 258 0.12 2.04 12.64
N PRO A 259 0.62 2.42 11.46
CA PRO A 259 1.83 3.19 11.31
C PRO A 259 1.62 4.64 11.74
N ALA A 260 2.33 5.07 12.78
CA ALA A 260 2.42 6.45 13.25
C ALA A 260 1.06 7.17 13.26
N LEU A 261 0.03 6.57 13.87
CA LEU A 261 -1.31 7.16 13.95
C LEU A 261 -1.30 8.33 14.94
N TYR A 262 -0.86 9.47 14.44
CA TYR A 262 -0.47 10.65 15.21
C TYR A 262 -1.66 11.41 15.78
N ILE A 263 -2.69 11.60 14.95
CA ILE A 263 -4.01 12.05 15.35
C ILE A 263 -4.84 10.80 15.67
N LEU A 264 -5.30 10.68 16.92
CA LEU A 264 -6.07 9.51 17.37
C LEU A 264 -7.35 9.96 18.06
N SER A 265 -8.49 9.64 17.44
CA SER A 265 -9.80 9.84 18.04
C SER A 265 -10.14 8.73 19.04
N GLN A 266 -11.09 9.01 19.93
CA GLN A 266 -11.62 8.02 20.86
C GLN A 266 -12.32 6.87 20.12
N GLU A 267 -13.02 7.16 19.03
CA GLU A 267 -13.71 6.16 18.21
C GLU A 267 -12.72 5.17 17.60
N THR A 268 -11.65 5.65 16.97
CA THR A 268 -10.61 4.81 16.37
C THR A 268 -9.89 3.98 17.43
N ALA A 269 -9.56 4.58 18.59
CA ALA A 269 -8.95 3.85 19.71
C ALA A 269 -9.86 2.71 20.20
N THR A 270 -11.16 2.96 20.36
CA THR A 270 -12.12 1.94 20.79
C THR A 270 -12.32 0.85 19.74
N ASN A 271 -12.33 1.19 18.44
CA ASN A 271 -12.41 0.21 17.36
C ASN A 271 -11.20 -0.75 17.37
N LEU A 272 -9.98 -0.22 17.49
CA LEU A 272 -8.76 -1.00 17.61
C LEU A 272 -8.73 -1.84 18.90
N GLU A 273 -9.22 -1.29 20.01
CA GLU A 273 -9.32 -2.01 21.28
C GLU A 273 -10.28 -3.22 21.19
N ASN A 274 -11.43 -3.04 20.55
CA ASN A 274 -12.39 -4.11 20.33
C ASN A 274 -11.81 -5.19 19.42
N PHE A 275 -11.18 -4.78 18.31
CA PHE A 275 -10.52 -5.71 17.39
C PHE A 275 -9.45 -6.57 18.10
N ALA A 276 -8.58 -5.95 18.89
CA ALA A 276 -7.59 -6.69 19.67
C ALA A 276 -8.25 -7.62 20.70
N ARG A 277 -9.27 -7.14 21.41
CA ARG A 277 -9.98 -7.94 22.42
C ARG A 277 -10.63 -9.18 21.82
N ASP A 278 -11.12 -9.10 20.60
CA ASP A 278 -11.86 -10.15 19.89
C ASP A 278 -10.93 -11.12 19.12
N GLY A 279 -9.61 -11.08 19.36
CA GLY A 279 -8.64 -12.03 18.79
C GLY A 279 -7.70 -11.44 17.73
N GLY A 280 -7.88 -10.18 17.37
CA GLY A 280 -7.03 -9.50 16.38
C GLY A 280 -5.63 -9.17 16.90
N ILE A 281 -4.69 -9.04 15.97
CA ILE A 281 -3.33 -8.55 16.24
C ILE A 281 -3.23 -7.10 15.80
N VAL A 282 -2.95 -6.19 16.72
CA VAL A 282 -2.72 -4.77 16.42
C VAL A 282 -1.23 -4.46 16.54
N VAL A 283 -0.66 -3.80 15.54
CA VAL A 283 0.74 -3.36 15.59
C VAL A 283 0.80 -1.84 15.55
N PHE A 284 1.27 -1.23 16.62
CA PHE A 284 1.57 0.19 16.66
C PHE A 284 3.03 0.45 16.34
N THR A 285 3.29 1.56 15.65
CA THR A 285 4.65 2.10 15.46
C THR A 285 4.80 3.43 16.18
N PRO A 286 6.00 4.06 16.19
CA PRO A 286 6.24 5.24 17.02
C PRO A 286 5.33 6.41 16.65
N ARG A 287 5.20 7.36 17.58
CA ARG A 287 4.32 8.55 17.43
C ARG A 287 2.83 8.22 17.34
N THR A 288 2.40 7.02 17.72
CA THR A 288 0.97 6.73 17.86
C THR A 288 0.37 7.47 19.06
N GLY A 289 -0.82 8.06 18.87
CA GLY A 289 -1.64 8.60 19.96
C GLY A 289 -1.09 9.88 20.59
N VAL A 290 -0.32 10.66 19.83
CA VAL A 290 0.32 11.88 20.35
C VAL A 290 -0.65 13.05 20.45
N LYS A 291 -1.61 13.12 19.53
CA LYS A 291 -2.53 14.25 19.42
C LYS A 291 -3.97 13.80 19.28
N ASP A 292 -4.86 14.69 19.72
CA ASP A 292 -6.30 14.57 19.48
C ASP A 292 -6.71 15.13 18.12
N GLU A 293 -8.00 15.06 17.82
CA GLU A 293 -8.61 15.48 16.55
C GLU A 293 -8.44 16.98 16.24
N ASP A 294 -8.14 17.81 17.24
CA ASP A 294 -7.85 19.24 17.09
C ASP A 294 -6.35 19.51 16.86
N ASN A 295 -5.56 18.46 16.65
CA ASN A 295 -4.09 18.51 16.53
C ASN A 295 -3.41 19.05 17.81
N ALA A 296 -4.08 18.97 18.96
CA ALA A 296 -3.50 19.32 20.25
C ALA A 296 -2.79 18.11 20.84
N VAL A 297 -1.62 18.33 21.46
CA VAL A 297 -0.90 17.26 22.16
C VAL A 297 -1.71 16.84 23.37
N VAL A 298 -1.95 15.53 23.52
CA VAL A 298 -2.78 14.99 24.59
C VAL A 298 -2.16 15.21 25.97
N ASN A 299 -2.99 15.44 26.98
CA ASN A 299 -2.57 15.50 28.40
C ASN A 299 -2.47 14.08 29.00
N MET A 300 -1.81 13.15 28.31
CA MET A 300 -1.67 11.75 28.68
C MET A 300 -0.24 11.26 28.48
N LYS A 301 0.17 10.21 29.19
CA LYS A 301 1.38 9.46 28.83
C LYS A 301 1.14 8.77 27.49
N LEU A 302 2.11 8.87 26.58
CA LEU A 302 2.06 8.20 25.28
C LEU A 302 2.12 6.67 25.47
N PRO A 303 1.49 5.87 24.60
CA PRO A 303 0.77 6.23 23.36
C PRO A 303 -0.70 6.65 23.58
N GLY A 304 -1.01 7.35 24.68
CA GLY A 304 -2.29 8.01 24.89
C GLY A 304 -3.41 6.99 25.09
N LEU A 305 -4.47 7.11 24.29
CA LEU A 305 -5.66 6.27 24.41
C LEU A 305 -5.38 4.76 24.27
N VAL A 306 -4.30 4.38 23.58
CA VAL A 306 -3.94 2.97 23.37
C VAL A 306 -2.91 2.41 24.36
N ALA A 307 -2.42 3.22 25.32
CA ALA A 307 -1.40 2.78 26.29
C ALA A 307 -1.82 1.52 27.07
N LYS A 308 -3.10 1.44 27.47
CA LYS A 308 -3.65 0.31 28.21
C LYS A 308 -3.59 -1.00 27.40
N MET A 309 -4.02 -0.98 26.14
CA MET A 309 -4.06 -2.20 25.32
C MET A 309 -2.68 -2.58 24.80
N SER A 310 -1.80 -1.61 24.54
CA SER A 310 -0.40 -1.85 24.22
C SER A 310 0.40 -2.36 25.42
N GLY A 311 -0.08 -2.16 26.65
CA GLY A 311 0.60 -2.62 27.86
C GLY A 311 1.93 -1.91 28.12
N VAL A 312 2.13 -0.72 27.55
CA VAL A 312 3.35 0.10 27.64
C VAL A 312 3.00 1.56 27.84
N GLU A 313 3.94 2.29 28.44
CA GLU A 313 4.01 3.76 28.36
C GLU A 313 5.30 4.13 27.63
N VAL A 314 5.31 5.23 26.88
CA VAL A 314 6.55 5.82 26.37
C VAL A 314 7.15 6.68 27.49
N GLU A 315 8.31 6.25 28.01
CA GLU A 315 9.03 6.96 29.08
C GLU A 315 9.62 8.27 28.54
N GLU A 316 10.26 8.16 27.37
CA GLU A 316 10.94 9.21 26.64
C GLU A 316 10.90 8.88 25.14
N TYR A 317 11.07 9.89 24.28
CA TYR A 317 11.24 9.68 22.85
C TYR A 317 12.43 10.47 22.32
N VAL A 318 13.08 9.93 21.28
CA VAL A 318 14.29 10.47 20.69
C VAL A 318 14.08 10.66 19.19
N SER A 319 14.19 11.91 18.74
CA SER A 319 14.37 12.22 17.33
C SER A 319 15.83 11.96 16.97
N MET A 320 16.12 10.85 16.28
CA MET A 320 17.50 10.41 16.07
C MET A 320 18.28 11.37 15.15
N PRO A 321 19.56 11.67 15.47
CA PRO A 321 20.44 12.49 14.61
C PRO A 321 20.61 11.87 13.23
N ILE A 322 21.06 12.66 12.25
CA ILE A 322 21.30 12.17 10.88
C ILE A 322 22.52 11.25 10.80
N ASP A 323 23.49 11.47 11.68
CA ASP A 323 24.81 10.83 11.69
C ASP A 323 24.95 9.75 12.78
N ASN A 324 23.88 9.47 13.52
CA ASN A 324 23.89 8.50 14.61
C ASN A 324 22.56 7.76 14.68
N ASP A 325 22.50 6.61 14.02
CA ASP A 325 21.41 5.64 14.15
C ASP A 325 21.71 4.69 15.33
N ASN A 326 20.67 4.08 15.89
CA ASN A 326 20.77 3.06 16.93
C ASN A 326 20.55 1.67 16.31
N HIS A 327 20.44 0.64 17.14
CA HIS A 327 20.03 -0.68 16.72
C HIS A 327 19.05 -1.29 17.72
N VAL A 328 18.25 -2.23 17.24
CA VAL A 328 17.39 -3.07 18.05
C VAL A 328 17.91 -4.50 18.02
N GLN A 329 18.20 -5.04 19.19
CA GLN A 329 18.45 -6.47 19.38
C GLN A 329 17.13 -7.18 19.62
N PHE A 330 16.73 -8.12 18.76
CA PHE A 330 15.54 -8.95 18.97
C PHE A 330 15.85 -10.13 19.91
N GLY A 331 14.87 -10.47 20.74
CA GLY A 331 14.86 -11.67 21.60
C GLY A 331 14.12 -12.86 20.99
N LEU A 332 13.93 -12.87 19.67
CA LEU A 332 13.22 -13.92 18.96
C LEU A 332 14.23 -14.88 18.29
N PRO A 333 14.22 -16.19 18.61
CA PRO A 333 15.28 -17.12 18.19
C PRO A 333 15.38 -17.35 16.68
N ASP A 334 14.32 -17.07 15.91
CA ASP A 334 14.26 -17.30 14.45
C ASP A 334 14.48 -16.03 13.62
N PHE A 335 14.93 -14.92 14.23
CA PHE A 335 15.07 -13.62 13.58
C PHE A 335 16.49 -13.07 13.70
N GLU A 336 16.84 -12.13 12.83
CA GLU A 336 18.14 -11.48 12.90
C GLU A 336 18.34 -10.84 14.26
N GLU A 337 19.51 -11.09 14.84
CA GLU A 337 19.81 -10.68 16.20
C GLU A 337 19.76 -9.16 16.34
N LYS A 338 20.32 -8.40 15.40
CA LYS A 338 20.49 -6.95 15.52
C LYS A 338 20.13 -6.22 14.23
N VAL A 339 19.16 -5.30 14.28
CA VAL A 339 18.71 -4.50 13.12
C VAL A 339 18.91 -3.00 13.35
N THR A 340 19.19 -2.25 12.30
CA THR A 340 19.34 -0.79 12.37
C THR A 340 18.02 -0.11 12.73
N ALA A 341 18.09 0.78 13.70
CA ALA A 341 17.00 1.64 14.16
C ALA A 341 17.34 3.10 13.83
N SER A 342 16.46 3.77 13.10
CA SER A 342 16.71 5.10 12.55
C SER A 342 15.49 6.00 12.67
N VAL A 343 15.70 7.31 12.45
CA VAL A 343 14.68 8.39 12.46
C VAL A 343 14.08 8.68 13.84
N TRP A 344 13.58 7.67 14.55
CA TRP A 344 12.83 7.85 15.78
C TRP A 344 12.96 6.66 16.72
N ALA A 345 13.10 6.92 18.02
CA ALA A 345 12.96 5.92 19.08
C ALA A 345 11.92 6.37 20.12
N ASP A 346 10.90 5.55 20.34
CA ASP A 346 10.08 5.61 21.56
C ASP A 346 10.70 4.64 22.58
N VAL A 347 11.24 5.18 23.68
CA VAL A 347 11.81 4.40 24.77
C VAL A 347 10.66 3.84 25.62
N LEU A 348 10.38 2.55 25.46
CA LEU A 348 9.21 1.93 26.04
C LEU A 348 9.45 1.52 27.49
N HIS A 349 8.46 1.79 28.33
CA HIS A 349 8.37 1.32 29.70
C HIS A 349 7.19 0.34 29.82
N PRO A 350 7.45 -0.97 29.72
CA PRO A 350 6.41 -1.99 29.81
C PRO A 350 5.70 -2.00 31.16
N LYS A 351 4.38 -2.19 31.14
CA LYS A 351 3.54 -2.41 32.31
C LYS A 351 3.05 -3.85 32.38
N THR A 352 2.41 -4.30 31.31
CA THR A 352 1.91 -5.69 31.16
C THR A 352 2.51 -6.37 29.93
N ALA A 353 3.08 -5.61 29.00
CA ALA A 353 3.71 -6.13 27.81
C ALA A 353 5.03 -6.85 28.13
N HIS A 354 5.33 -7.88 27.35
CA HIS A 354 6.62 -8.57 27.34
C HIS A 354 7.55 -7.88 26.34
N VAL A 355 8.83 -7.74 26.71
CA VAL A 355 9.84 -7.13 25.83
C VAL A 355 10.35 -8.17 24.86
N MET A 356 10.32 -7.80 23.57
CA MET A 356 10.75 -8.65 22.45
C MET A 356 11.97 -8.07 21.72
N GLY A 357 12.34 -6.82 21.99
CA GLY A 357 13.58 -6.23 21.48
C GLY A 357 14.02 -5.02 22.30
N TRP A 358 15.34 -4.80 22.33
CA TRP A 358 16.01 -3.77 23.15
C TRP A 358 16.87 -2.88 22.29
N TYR A 359 16.93 -1.58 22.62
CA TYR A 359 17.96 -0.70 22.06
C TYR A 359 19.33 -1.13 22.54
N THR A 360 20.36 -1.04 21.70
CA THR A 360 21.71 -1.50 22.08
C THR A 360 22.70 -0.38 22.34
N ASP A 361 22.40 0.84 21.90
CA ASP A 361 23.31 1.97 21.94
C ASP A 361 22.67 3.18 22.64
N ASP A 362 23.49 4.20 22.94
CA ASP A 362 23.11 5.46 23.58
C ASP A 362 22.61 5.34 25.04
N TYR A 363 22.17 6.44 25.66
CA TYR A 363 21.76 6.49 27.08
C TYR A 363 20.50 5.66 27.40
N TYR A 364 19.82 5.14 26.37
CA TYR A 364 18.66 4.27 26.46
C TYR A 364 18.96 2.84 25.98
N ALA A 365 20.23 2.45 25.90
CA ALA A 365 20.63 1.04 25.76
C ALA A 365 19.96 0.17 26.83
N ASP A 366 19.65 -1.08 26.48
CA ASP A 366 18.92 -2.06 27.28
C ASP A 366 17.47 -1.68 27.63
N LYS A 367 16.96 -0.55 27.13
CA LYS A 367 15.52 -0.20 27.23
C LYS A 367 14.72 -0.90 26.14
N ALA A 368 13.45 -1.14 26.42
CA ALA A 368 12.55 -1.82 25.49
C ALA A 368 12.30 -0.97 24.24
N ALA A 369 12.52 -1.58 23.07
CA ALA A 369 12.25 -1.02 21.76
C ALA A 369 11.06 -1.72 21.09
N VAL A 370 10.84 -3.01 21.37
CA VAL A 370 9.73 -3.78 20.80
C VAL A 370 9.07 -4.58 21.91
N THR A 371 7.73 -4.56 21.96
CA THR A 371 6.97 -5.27 22.98
C THR A 371 5.75 -5.99 22.40
N ILE A 372 5.24 -6.99 23.11
CA ILE A 372 3.98 -7.66 22.82
C ILE A 372 3.15 -7.79 24.10
N ASN A 373 1.86 -7.47 24.02
CA ASN A 373 0.91 -7.57 25.12
C ASN A 373 -0.27 -8.46 24.72
N ALA A 374 -0.69 -9.37 25.59
CA ALA A 374 -1.95 -10.07 25.42
C ALA A 374 -3.10 -9.13 25.84
N TYR A 375 -4.15 -9.03 25.02
CA TYR A 375 -5.29 -8.15 25.31
C TYR A 375 -6.59 -8.80 24.85
N GLY A 376 -7.42 -9.22 25.81
CA GLY A 376 -8.55 -10.11 25.51
C GLY A 376 -8.04 -11.41 24.89
N ASP A 377 -8.61 -11.81 23.77
CA ASP A 377 -8.23 -13.01 23.02
C ASP A 377 -7.12 -12.74 21.98
N GLY A 378 -6.74 -11.47 21.76
CA GLY A 378 -5.73 -11.08 20.77
C GLY A 378 -4.44 -10.54 21.36
N GLN A 379 -3.67 -9.86 20.52
CA GLN A 379 -2.32 -9.38 20.85
C GLN A 379 -2.06 -7.97 20.34
N VAL A 380 -1.29 -7.20 21.09
CA VAL A 380 -0.86 -5.86 20.69
C VAL A 380 0.66 -5.79 20.68
N ILE A 381 1.24 -5.51 19.53
CA ILE A 381 2.67 -5.29 19.35
C ILE A 381 2.91 -3.78 19.30
N TYR A 382 3.92 -3.30 20.01
CA TYR A 382 4.42 -1.93 19.86
C TYR A 382 5.85 -1.98 19.35
N LEU A 383 6.07 -1.50 18.12
CA LEU A 383 7.36 -1.28 17.51
C LEU A 383 7.79 0.17 17.80
N GLY A 384 8.74 0.36 18.69
CA GLY A 384 9.22 1.66 19.17
C GLY A 384 10.20 2.37 18.22
N THR A 385 10.49 1.84 17.03
CA THR A 385 11.43 2.47 16.09
C THR A 385 11.00 2.37 14.64
N MET A 386 11.67 3.14 13.79
CA MET A 386 11.75 2.91 12.34
C MET A 386 13.14 2.35 12.02
N GLY A 387 13.34 1.83 10.81
CA GLY A 387 14.62 1.20 10.47
C GLY A 387 14.72 0.73 9.02
N GLU A 388 15.70 -0.15 8.79
CA GLU A 388 15.98 -0.76 7.49
C GLU A 388 14.95 -1.84 7.10
N PRO A 389 14.90 -2.27 5.82
CA PRO A 389 13.92 -3.26 5.34
C PRO A 389 13.81 -4.55 6.18
N VAL A 390 14.94 -5.01 6.74
CA VAL A 390 14.98 -6.20 7.60
C VAL A 390 14.11 -6.10 8.86
N LEU A 391 13.90 -4.89 9.40
CA LEU A 391 12.99 -4.65 10.51
C LEU A 391 11.56 -4.99 10.12
N TYR A 392 11.13 -4.56 8.93
CA TYR A 392 9.78 -4.79 8.43
C TYR A 392 9.58 -6.22 7.91
N HIS A 393 10.64 -6.86 7.39
CA HIS A 393 10.60 -8.31 7.12
C HIS A 393 10.41 -9.13 8.40
N THR A 394 11.09 -8.74 9.48
CA THR A 394 10.93 -9.35 10.80
C THR A 394 9.50 -9.17 11.31
N LEU A 395 8.96 -7.95 11.22
CA LEU A 395 7.58 -7.67 11.60
C LEU A 395 6.57 -8.49 10.78
N ALA A 396 6.74 -8.57 9.46
CA ALA A 396 5.86 -9.31 8.57
C ALA A 396 5.85 -10.81 8.89
N ARG A 397 7.02 -11.44 9.00
CA ARG A 397 7.11 -12.87 9.36
C ARG A 397 6.56 -13.15 10.76
N TRP A 398 6.85 -12.29 11.73
CA TRP A 398 6.41 -12.49 13.11
C TRP A 398 4.88 -12.40 13.21
N THR A 399 4.28 -11.35 12.66
CA THR A 399 2.82 -11.16 12.70
C THR A 399 2.07 -12.21 11.87
N ALA A 400 2.60 -12.58 10.70
CA ALA A 400 2.04 -13.67 9.89
C ALA A 400 2.08 -15.01 10.63
N GLY A 401 3.18 -15.31 11.33
CA GLY A 401 3.31 -16.52 12.15
C GLY A 401 2.35 -16.56 13.34
N LEU A 402 2.14 -15.42 14.01
CA LEU A 402 1.16 -15.31 15.09
C LEU A 402 -0.28 -15.49 14.59
N ALA A 403 -0.58 -15.02 13.38
CA ALA A 403 -1.90 -15.11 12.76
C ALA A 403 -2.16 -16.40 11.97
N ASP A 404 -1.17 -17.30 11.84
CA ASP A 404 -1.22 -18.47 10.94
C ASP A 404 -1.49 -18.09 9.46
N ILE A 405 -0.95 -16.94 9.03
CA ILE A 405 -1.03 -16.47 7.65
C ILE A 405 0.17 -17.00 6.86
N SER A 406 -0.10 -17.79 5.84
CA SER A 406 0.93 -18.31 4.93
C SER A 406 1.05 -17.46 3.65
N PRO A 407 2.27 -17.27 3.12
CA PRO A 407 2.49 -16.76 1.76
C PRO A 407 1.67 -17.52 0.71
N LEU A 408 1.18 -16.83 -0.33
CA LEU A 408 0.47 -17.47 -1.44
C LEU A 408 1.35 -18.50 -2.17
N LEU A 409 2.60 -18.14 -2.44
CA LEU A 409 3.67 -19.00 -2.92
C LEU A 409 5.00 -18.50 -2.37
N LYS A 410 5.96 -19.41 -2.22
CA LYS A 410 7.36 -19.05 -1.93
C LYS A 410 8.05 -18.72 -3.25
N THR A 411 8.64 -17.53 -3.33
CA THR A 411 9.29 -17.05 -4.55
C THR A 411 10.67 -16.46 -4.24
N GLY A 412 11.45 -16.20 -5.29
CA GLY A 412 12.63 -15.36 -5.20
C GLY A 412 12.26 -13.89 -5.06
N GLN A 413 13.26 -13.05 -4.74
CA GLN A 413 13.08 -11.60 -4.67
C GLN A 413 12.50 -11.04 -5.98
N ASP A 414 11.61 -10.05 -5.85
CA ASP A 414 10.94 -9.35 -6.97
C ASP A 414 10.10 -10.26 -7.89
N VAL A 415 9.70 -11.44 -7.40
CA VAL A 415 8.66 -12.27 -8.03
C VAL A 415 7.40 -12.21 -7.16
N GLU A 416 6.46 -11.40 -7.61
CA GLU A 416 5.22 -11.08 -6.89
C GLU A 416 4.15 -12.14 -7.17
N VAL A 417 3.40 -12.50 -6.13
CA VAL A 417 2.21 -13.35 -6.23
C VAL A 417 1.02 -12.70 -5.54
N THR A 418 -0.09 -12.62 -6.26
CA THR A 418 -1.38 -12.15 -5.74
C THR A 418 -2.50 -13.13 -6.10
N GLU A 419 -3.64 -13.01 -5.42
CA GLU A 419 -4.80 -13.87 -5.63
C GLU A 419 -6.07 -13.05 -5.89
N ARG A 420 -6.81 -13.45 -6.93
CA ARG A 420 -8.21 -13.06 -7.12
C ARG A 420 -9.10 -14.29 -7.10
N ILE A 421 -10.28 -14.19 -6.49
CA ILE A 421 -11.23 -15.29 -6.34
C ILE A 421 -12.49 -14.98 -7.15
N SER A 422 -12.82 -15.86 -8.10
CA SER A 422 -14.00 -15.76 -8.97
C SER A 422 -14.92 -16.96 -8.77
N GLY A 423 -15.98 -16.80 -7.96
CA GLY A 423 -16.79 -17.93 -7.52
C GLY A 423 -15.94 -18.95 -6.75
N ASN A 424 -15.78 -20.15 -7.31
CA ASN A 424 -14.90 -21.20 -6.74
C ASN A 424 -13.50 -21.24 -7.39
N ASN A 425 -13.23 -20.37 -8.37
CA ASN A 425 -11.95 -20.36 -9.07
C ASN A 425 -10.98 -19.43 -8.35
N ARG A 426 -9.81 -19.97 -7.98
CA ARG A 426 -8.68 -19.20 -7.47
C ARG A 426 -7.75 -18.88 -8.62
N LEU A 427 -7.47 -17.59 -8.81
CA LEU A 427 -6.60 -17.05 -9.86
C LEU A 427 -5.34 -16.49 -9.19
N LEU A 428 -4.22 -17.18 -9.34
CA LEU A 428 -2.92 -16.70 -8.87
C LEU A 428 -2.21 -15.97 -10.01
N PHE A 429 -1.89 -14.70 -9.79
CA PHE A 429 -1.05 -13.92 -10.70
C PHE A 429 0.38 -14.03 -10.21
N VAL A 430 1.28 -14.54 -11.06
CA VAL A 430 2.71 -14.62 -10.77
C VAL A 430 3.44 -13.68 -11.73
N LEU A 431 4.09 -12.66 -11.17
CA LEU A 431 4.68 -11.55 -11.92
C LEU A 431 6.18 -11.49 -11.63
N ASN A 432 7.00 -11.71 -12.66
CA ASN A 432 8.45 -11.58 -12.54
C ASN A 432 8.88 -10.14 -12.83
N HIS A 433 9.21 -9.35 -11.82
CA HIS A 433 9.69 -7.98 -12.00
C HIS A 433 11.19 -7.88 -12.33
N THR A 434 11.91 -9.01 -12.33
CA THR A 434 13.35 -9.05 -12.61
C THR A 434 13.68 -8.99 -14.11
N GLU A 435 14.95 -8.72 -14.41
CA GLU A 435 15.49 -8.72 -15.77
C GLU A 435 16.02 -10.10 -16.22
N SER A 436 15.80 -11.15 -15.43
CA SER A 436 16.23 -12.52 -15.72
C SER A 436 15.07 -13.51 -15.60
N GLU A 437 15.27 -14.71 -16.13
CA GLU A 437 14.33 -15.81 -15.93
C GLU A 437 14.25 -16.19 -14.45
N GLN A 438 13.04 -16.48 -13.97
CA GLN A 438 12.76 -16.92 -12.61
C GLN A 438 11.99 -18.24 -12.61
N SER A 439 12.18 -19.00 -11.56
CA SER A 439 11.59 -20.32 -11.35
C SER A 439 10.81 -20.30 -10.05
N VAL A 440 9.53 -20.69 -10.10
CA VAL A 440 8.65 -20.72 -8.91
C VAL A 440 8.07 -22.11 -8.75
N ASP A 441 8.20 -22.66 -7.56
CA ASP A 441 7.55 -23.92 -7.21
C ASP A 441 6.07 -23.68 -6.93
N VAL A 442 5.21 -24.52 -7.51
CA VAL A 442 3.75 -24.44 -7.36
C VAL A 442 3.24 -25.75 -6.76
N HIS A 443 2.50 -25.63 -5.67
CA HIS A 443 1.88 -26.76 -4.99
C HIS A 443 0.42 -26.86 -5.42
N GLY A 444 0.08 -27.91 -6.18
CA GLY A 444 -1.25 -28.12 -6.73
C GLY A 444 -1.22 -28.42 -8.22
N ARG A 445 -2.41 -28.41 -8.84
CA ARG A 445 -2.56 -28.55 -10.29
C ARG A 445 -3.27 -27.31 -10.81
N PHE A 446 -2.63 -26.62 -11.75
CA PHE A 446 -3.13 -25.38 -12.30
C PHE A 446 -3.26 -25.46 -13.82
N SER A 447 -4.06 -24.59 -14.39
CA SER A 447 -3.98 -24.23 -15.81
C SER A 447 -3.39 -22.83 -15.91
N ASP A 448 -2.42 -22.62 -16.79
CA ASP A 448 -1.98 -21.27 -17.14
C ASP A 448 -2.93 -20.70 -18.20
N LEU A 449 -3.63 -19.64 -17.83
CA LEU A 449 -4.68 -19.02 -18.63
C LEU A 449 -4.13 -18.20 -19.81
N LEU A 450 -2.85 -17.82 -19.80
CA LEU A 450 -2.26 -16.97 -20.84
C LEU A 450 -1.61 -17.78 -21.96
N ASN A 451 -1.00 -18.92 -21.65
CA ASN A 451 -0.36 -19.79 -22.64
C ASN A 451 -1.20 -21.04 -23.01
N GLY A 452 -2.29 -21.31 -22.28
CA GLY A 452 -3.19 -22.44 -22.50
C GLY A 452 -2.64 -23.79 -22.03
N GLU A 453 -1.56 -23.81 -21.27
CA GLU A 453 -0.99 -25.03 -20.71
C GLU A 453 -1.90 -25.59 -19.61
N THR A 454 -2.34 -26.84 -19.81
CA THR A 454 -3.23 -27.52 -18.87
C THR A 454 -2.43 -28.45 -17.98
N ALA A 455 -2.68 -28.39 -16.67
CA ALA A 455 -2.02 -29.21 -15.65
C ALA A 455 -0.54 -28.89 -15.41
N VAL A 456 -0.22 -27.60 -15.30
CA VAL A 456 1.02 -27.12 -14.68
C VAL A 456 1.09 -27.69 -13.27
N SER A 457 2.18 -28.39 -12.97
CA SER A 457 2.41 -29.01 -11.67
C SER A 457 3.87 -28.89 -11.27
N ALA A 458 4.12 -28.75 -9.97
CA ALA A 458 5.41 -28.62 -9.33
C ALA A 458 6.17 -27.31 -9.60
N LYS A 459 6.31 -26.85 -10.84
CA LYS A 459 7.18 -25.69 -11.15
C LYS A 459 6.75 -24.91 -12.39
N ILE A 460 6.86 -23.58 -12.33
CA ILE A 460 6.73 -22.67 -13.47
C ILE A 460 8.02 -21.90 -13.71
N THR A 461 8.25 -21.56 -14.98
CA THR A 461 9.36 -20.71 -15.41
C THR A 461 8.79 -19.44 -16.02
N LEU A 462 9.18 -18.28 -15.48
CA LEU A 462 8.80 -16.98 -16.02
C LEU A 462 10.03 -16.33 -16.66
N PRO A 463 9.97 -15.93 -17.94
CA PRO A 463 11.04 -15.11 -18.52
C PRO A 463 11.14 -13.76 -17.79
N ALA A 464 12.20 -13.01 -18.04
CA ALA A 464 12.32 -11.62 -17.56
C ALA A 464 11.04 -10.83 -17.90
N ARG A 465 10.46 -10.13 -16.92
CA ARG A 465 9.18 -9.40 -17.07
C ARG A 465 7.98 -10.29 -17.44
N GLY A 466 8.09 -11.59 -17.16
CA GLY A 466 7.07 -12.59 -17.44
C GLY A 466 5.85 -12.46 -16.52
N VAL A 467 4.70 -12.87 -17.05
CA VAL A 467 3.43 -12.95 -16.31
C VAL A 467 2.82 -14.32 -16.57
N CYS A 468 2.41 -14.98 -15.50
CA CYS A 468 1.65 -16.23 -15.52
C CYS A 468 0.37 -16.03 -14.70
N ILE A 469 -0.76 -16.56 -15.18
CA ILE A 469 -2.03 -16.54 -14.44
C ILE A 469 -2.51 -17.96 -14.28
N LEU A 470 -2.42 -18.48 -13.07
CA LEU A 470 -2.76 -19.85 -12.74
C LEU A 470 -4.20 -19.93 -12.21
N SER A 471 -5.03 -20.73 -12.87
CA SER A 471 -6.33 -21.14 -12.34
C SER A 471 -6.22 -22.51 -11.69
N GLU A 472 -6.60 -22.63 -10.42
CA GLU A 472 -6.58 -23.92 -9.71
C GLU A 472 -7.59 -24.90 -10.34
N LEU A 473 -7.15 -26.12 -10.62
CA LEU A 473 -8.01 -27.19 -11.11
C LEU A 473 -8.58 -27.95 -9.91
N SER A 474 -9.91 -27.96 -9.76
CA SER A 474 -10.57 -28.76 -8.71
C SER A 474 -10.14 -30.24 -8.79
N GLN A 475 -9.95 -30.89 -7.65
CA GLN A 475 -9.56 -32.31 -7.59
C GLN A 475 -10.58 -33.26 -8.27
N ASP A 476 -11.81 -32.78 -8.53
CA ASP A 476 -12.87 -33.52 -9.19
C ASP A 476 -12.90 -33.40 -10.72
N GLN A 477 -12.06 -32.56 -11.33
CA GLN A 477 -11.87 -32.56 -12.79
C GLN A 477 -10.87 -33.65 -13.22
N LYS A 478 -11.17 -34.90 -12.87
CA LYS A 478 -10.61 -36.06 -13.57
C LYS A 478 -11.32 -36.17 -14.91
N ARG A 479 -10.59 -35.85 -15.99
CA ARG A 479 -10.71 -36.33 -17.38
C ARG A 479 -12.11 -36.83 -17.80
N ILE A 480 -12.75 -36.09 -18.71
CA ILE A 480 -13.54 -36.73 -19.76
C ILE A 480 -12.60 -37.05 -20.92
#